data_AF-A0AAV4IWZ0-F1
#
_entry.id   AF-A0AAV4IWZ0-F1
#
_cell.length_a   1.000
_cell.length_b   1.000
_cell.length_c   1.000
_cell.angle_alpha   90.00
_cell.angle_beta   90.00
_cell.angle_gamma   90.00
#
_symmetry.space_group_name_H-M   'P 1'
#
loop_
_entity.id
_entity.type
_entity.pdbx_description
1 polymer ?
#
loop_
_entity_poly.entity_id
_entity_poly.type
_entity_poly.pdbx_seq_one_letter_code
_entity_poly.pdbx_strand_id
1 'polypeptide(L)'
;MIDTKLKLYTSNVRAVLLYASETWRTNRRIENKLRGFEGRCLTRILGIRWEHRVTNKEISERTDIRPIVEEVKKRRWRWLGHILRMSKSRHPLIALTWNPQGARKKGRPQGTWRTSVESERVESGKTWNELNWLAQDRCEWRKFVGALCAQEDYG
;
A
#
# COMPACT_ATOMS: atom_id res chain seq x y z
N MET A 1 5.85 -20.11 21.23
CA MET A 1 5.07 -20.85 20.19
C MET A 1 4.30 -19.91 19.26
N ILE A 2 3.68 -18.85 19.79
CA ILE A 2 2.98 -17.83 18.97
C ILE A 2 3.96 -17.12 18.02
N ASP A 3 5.16 -16.75 18.50
CA ASP A 3 6.17 -16.07 17.66
C ASP A 3 6.58 -16.87 16.43
N THR A 4 6.70 -18.21 16.56
CA THR A 4 6.98 -19.09 15.43
C THR A 4 5.86 -19.05 14.40
N LYS A 5 4.60 -19.06 14.84
CA LYS A 5 3.43 -18.96 13.96
C LYS A 5 3.36 -17.59 13.27
N LEU A 6 3.67 -16.51 13.98
CA LEU A 6 3.75 -15.16 13.39
C LEU A 6 4.87 -15.07 12.35
N LYS A 7 6.05 -15.64 12.63
CA LYS A 7 7.14 -15.73 11.64
C LYS A 7 6.74 -16.52 10.39
N LEU A 8 6.05 -17.64 10.55
CA LEU A 8 5.55 -18.45 9.43
C LEU A 8 4.48 -17.70 8.61
N TYR A 9 3.57 -17.00 9.28
CA TYR A 9 2.57 -16.15 8.63
C TYR A 9 3.24 -15.05 7.80
N THR A 10 4.20 -14.32 8.38
CA THR A 10 4.91 -13.24 7.70
C THR A 10 5.73 -13.74 6.51
N SER A 11 6.41 -14.88 6.66
CA SER A 11 7.33 -15.40 5.63
C SER A 11 6.61 -16.09 4.47
N ASN A 12 5.45 -16.71 4.71
CA ASN A 12 4.73 -17.47 3.69
C ASN A 12 3.46 -16.75 3.25
N VAL A 13 2.45 -16.68 4.14
CA VAL A 13 1.11 -16.18 3.79
C VAL A 13 1.16 -14.72 3.37
N ARG A 14 1.80 -13.88 4.18
CA ARG A 14 1.93 -12.45 3.93
C ARG A 14 2.83 -12.16 2.72
N ALA A 15 3.93 -12.89 2.58
CA ALA A 15 4.84 -12.73 1.44
C ALA A 15 4.14 -13.05 0.10
N VAL A 16 3.39 -14.14 0.04
CA VAL A 16 2.59 -14.52 -1.14
C VAL A 16 1.49 -13.50 -1.42
N LEU A 17 0.78 -13.04 -0.39
CA LEU A 17 -0.28 -12.04 -0.58
C LEU A 17 0.25 -10.70 -1.08
N LEU A 18 1.43 -10.28 -0.62
CA LEU A 18 2.04 -9.02 -1.02
C LEU A 18 2.78 -9.09 -2.36
N TYR A 19 2.84 -10.26 -3.00
CA TYR A 19 3.44 -10.42 -4.31
C TYR A 19 2.71 -9.56 -5.35
N ALA A 20 3.48 -8.76 -6.10
CA ALA A 20 2.98 -7.81 -7.11
C ALA A 20 1.98 -6.75 -6.60
N SER A 21 1.82 -6.61 -5.27
CA SER A 21 0.89 -5.67 -4.66
C SER A 21 1.20 -4.20 -4.97
N GLU A 22 2.44 -3.89 -5.35
CA GLU A 22 2.83 -2.54 -5.81
C GLU A 22 2.09 -2.06 -7.06
N THR A 23 1.55 -2.97 -7.88
CA THR A 23 0.83 -2.62 -9.13
C THR A 23 -0.68 -2.66 -8.98
N TRP A 24 -1.19 -3.01 -7.81
CA TRP A 24 -2.62 -3.11 -7.59
C TRP A 24 -3.27 -1.73 -7.57
N ARG A 25 -4.46 -1.66 -8.15
CA ARG A 25 -5.38 -0.58 -7.86
C ARG A 25 -5.87 -0.73 -6.43
N THR A 26 -5.80 0.35 -5.66
CA THR A 26 -6.29 0.38 -4.29
C THR A 26 -7.57 1.20 -4.22
N ASN A 27 -8.56 0.62 -3.54
CA ASN A 27 -9.87 1.20 -3.28
C ASN A 27 -10.27 0.72 -1.87
N ARG A 28 -11.07 1.50 -1.17
CA ARG A 28 -11.59 1.19 0.17
C ARG A 28 -12.15 -0.23 0.29
N ARG A 29 -12.80 -0.75 -0.77
CA ARG A 29 -13.30 -2.14 -0.80
C ARG A 29 -12.17 -3.19 -0.72
N ILE A 30 -11.06 -2.96 -1.42
CA ILE A 30 -9.89 -3.86 -1.42
C ILE A 30 -9.16 -3.74 -0.08
N GLU A 31 -8.96 -2.52 0.41
CA GLU A 31 -8.36 -2.26 1.73
C GLU A 31 -9.14 -2.94 2.86
N ASN A 32 -10.47 -2.81 2.88
CA ASN A 32 -11.32 -3.46 3.89
C ASN A 32 -11.22 -4.99 3.81
N LYS A 33 -11.12 -5.56 2.61
CA LYS A 33 -10.90 -7.00 2.43
C LYS A 33 -9.53 -7.43 2.96
N LEU A 34 -8.49 -6.64 2.73
CA LEU A 34 -7.14 -6.90 3.22
C LEU A 34 -7.07 -6.81 4.75
N ARG A 35 -7.63 -5.74 5.36
CA ARG A 35 -7.74 -5.58 6.82
C ARG A 35 -8.50 -6.75 7.43
N GLY A 36 -9.63 -7.15 6.84
CA GLY A 36 -10.41 -8.29 7.32
C GLY A 36 -9.70 -9.63 7.17
N PHE A 37 -8.92 -9.83 6.10
CA PHE A 37 -8.10 -11.03 5.92
C PHE A 37 -7.00 -11.14 6.98
N GLU A 38 -6.21 -10.07 7.14
CA GLU A 38 -5.14 -10.01 8.13
C GLU A 38 -5.68 -10.20 9.56
N GLY A 39 -6.76 -9.50 9.91
CA GLY A 39 -7.41 -9.66 11.22
C GLY A 39 -7.86 -11.10 11.48
N ARG A 40 -8.45 -11.79 10.50
CA ARG A 40 -8.83 -13.22 10.64
C ARG A 40 -7.62 -14.14 10.81
N CYS A 41 -6.54 -13.90 10.09
CA CYS A 41 -5.31 -14.68 10.26
C CYS A 41 -4.70 -14.48 11.65
N LEU A 42 -4.56 -13.22 12.09
CA LEU A 42 -3.92 -12.88 13.36
C LEU A 42 -4.77 -13.34 14.56
N THR A 43 -6.09 -13.13 14.54
CA THR A 43 -7.00 -13.67 15.59
C THR A 43 -6.88 -15.17 15.74
N ARG A 44 -6.81 -15.91 14.62
CA ARG A 44 -6.63 -17.37 14.64
C ARG A 44 -5.26 -17.79 15.17
N ILE A 45 -4.20 -17.05 14.86
CA ILE A 45 -2.85 -17.32 15.37
C ILE A 45 -2.77 -17.06 16.88
N LEU A 46 -3.40 -15.98 17.35
CA LEU A 46 -3.45 -15.59 18.76
C LEU A 46 -4.46 -16.41 19.59
N GLY A 47 -5.34 -17.19 18.94
CA GLY A 47 -6.38 -17.97 19.62
C GLY A 47 -7.50 -17.11 20.22
N ILE A 48 -7.72 -15.90 19.68
CA ILE A 48 -8.74 -14.98 20.17
C ILE A 48 -10.11 -15.45 19.68
N ARG A 49 -11.06 -15.62 20.62
CA ARG A 49 -12.47 -15.92 20.31
C ARG A 49 -13.25 -14.63 20.08
N TRP A 50 -14.36 -14.74 19.36
CA TRP A 50 -15.26 -13.61 19.07
C TRP A 50 -15.79 -12.92 20.35
N GLU A 51 -15.91 -13.68 21.45
CA GLU A 51 -16.39 -13.23 22.75
C GLU A 51 -15.49 -12.15 23.38
N HIS A 52 -14.19 -12.14 23.05
CA HIS A 52 -13.21 -11.25 23.67
C HIS A 52 -13.29 -9.81 23.13
N ARG A 53 -14.12 -9.55 22.09
CA ARG A 53 -14.35 -8.22 21.48
C ARG A 53 -13.08 -7.40 21.19
N VAL A 54 -11.97 -8.07 20.88
CA VAL A 54 -10.68 -7.44 20.61
C VAL A 54 -10.74 -6.70 19.27
N THR A 55 -10.26 -5.45 19.25
CA THR A 55 -10.23 -4.64 18.04
C THR A 55 -9.05 -5.02 17.13
N ASN A 56 -9.16 -4.72 15.82
CA ASN A 56 -8.05 -4.95 14.87
C ASN A 56 -6.80 -4.14 15.24
N LYS A 57 -6.97 -2.94 15.83
CA LYS A 57 -5.86 -2.10 16.29
C LYS A 57 -5.09 -2.80 17.41
N GLU A 58 -5.81 -3.30 18.40
CA GLU A 58 -5.23 -4.03 19.54
C GLU A 58 -4.53 -5.34 19.10
N ILE A 59 -5.04 -6.02 18.07
CA ILE A 59 -4.37 -7.19 17.47
C ILE A 59 -3.05 -6.78 16.80
N SER A 60 -3.02 -5.65 16.10
CA SER A 60 -1.81 -5.12 15.47
C SER A 60 -0.76 -4.77 16.52
N GLU A 61 -1.17 -4.07 17.59
CA GLU A 61 -0.30 -3.69 18.70
C GLU A 61 0.31 -4.90 19.41
N ARG A 62 -0.49 -5.96 19.64
CA ARG A 62 0.00 -7.20 20.27
C ARG A 62 0.96 -8.01 19.41
N THR A 63 0.88 -7.87 18.09
CA THR A 63 1.70 -8.67 17.16
C THR A 63 2.92 -7.94 16.65
N ASP A 64 3.02 -6.63 16.88
CA ASP A 64 4.04 -5.73 16.31
C ASP A 64 4.14 -5.86 14.76
N ILE A 65 3.04 -6.28 14.14
CA ILE A 65 2.94 -6.43 12.69
C ILE A 65 2.32 -5.16 12.14
N ARG A 66 3.02 -4.54 11.19
CA ARG A 66 2.48 -3.40 10.44
C ARG A 66 1.21 -3.80 9.69
N PRO A 67 0.14 -2.99 9.68
CA PRO A 67 -1.04 -3.27 8.88
C PRO A 67 -0.72 -3.53 7.41
N ILE A 68 -1.39 -4.52 6.82
CA ILE A 68 -1.12 -4.93 5.43
C ILE A 68 -1.41 -3.81 4.42
N VAL A 69 -2.40 -2.95 4.70
CA VAL A 69 -2.79 -1.85 3.82
C VAL A 69 -1.64 -0.84 3.68
N GLU A 70 -1.00 -0.48 4.80
CA GLU A 70 0.18 0.39 4.79
C GLU A 70 1.35 -0.26 4.07
N GLU A 71 1.57 -1.56 4.22
CA GLU A 71 2.65 -2.25 3.51
C GLU A 71 2.42 -2.24 1.99
N VAL A 72 1.17 -2.41 1.55
CA VAL A 72 0.79 -2.27 0.13
C VAL A 72 0.97 -0.82 -0.35
N LYS A 73 0.59 0.19 0.46
CA LYS A 73 0.85 1.62 0.15
C LYS A 73 2.36 1.86 0.01
N LYS A 74 3.15 1.44 0.99
CA LYS A 74 4.61 1.56 1.02
C LYS A 74 5.28 0.93 -0.22
N ARG A 75 4.87 -0.27 -0.60
CA ARG A 75 5.39 -0.97 -1.80
C ARG A 75 5.05 -0.21 -3.08
N ARG A 76 3.82 0.28 -3.20
CA ARG A 76 3.40 1.10 -4.32
C ARG A 76 4.20 2.39 -4.46
N TRP A 77 4.44 3.09 -3.35
CA TRP A 77 5.24 4.31 -3.35
C TRP A 77 6.74 4.02 -3.61
N ARG A 78 7.27 2.90 -3.14
CA ARG A 78 8.61 2.44 -3.55
C ARG A 78 8.69 2.20 -5.06
N TRP A 79 7.68 1.56 -5.65
CA TRP A 79 7.58 1.34 -7.08
C TRP A 79 7.44 2.66 -7.86
N LEU A 80 6.62 3.59 -7.38
CA LEU A 80 6.48 4.93 -7.95
C LEU A 80 7.83 5.66 -8.01
N GLY A 81 8.57 5.70 -6.90
CA GLY A 81 9.89 6.32 -6.88
C GLY A 81 10.88 5.62 -7.81
N HIS A 82 10.75 4.31 -8.01
CA HIS A 82 11.54 3.59 -9.01
C HIS A 82 11.18 4.03 -10.43
N ILE A 83 9.89 4.17 -10.77
CA ILE A 83 9.42 4.69 -12.07
C ILE A 83 9.93 6.11 -12.31
N LEU A 84 9.82 7.01 -11.34
CA LEU A 84 10.23 8.41 -11.48
C LEU A 84 11.75 8.58 -11.71
N ARG A 85 12.55 7.62 -11.26
CA ARG A 85 14.00 7.58 -11.52
C ARG A 85 14.37 6.92 -12.85
N MET A 86 13.43 6.29 -13.55
CA MET A 86 13.74 5.65 -14.84
C MET A 86 14.03 6.69 -15.93
N SER A 87 14.78 6.28 -16.95
CA SER A 87 14.95 7.10 -18.14
C SER A 87 13.61 7.34 -18.85
N LYS A 88 13.46 8.51 -19.48
CA LYS A 88 12.24 8.90 -20.20
C LYS A 88 11.83 7.95 -21.34
N SER A 89 12.79 7.16 -21.84
CA SER A 89 12.57 6.13 -22.87
C SER A 89 11.89 4.85 -22.34
N ARG A 90 11.79 4.66 -21.02
CA ARG A 90 11.25 3.43 -20.44
C ARG A 90 9.71 3.45 -20.43
N HIS A 91 9.11 2.35 -20.87
CA HIS A 91 7.65 2.18 -20.94
C HIS A 91 6.89 2.52 -19.64
N PRO A 92 7.36 2.17 -18.42
CA PRO A 92 6.61 2.51 -17.20
C PRO A 92 6.46 4.01 -16.96
N LEU A 93 7.50 4.81 -17.24
CA LEU A 93 7.43 6.26 -17.10
C LEU A 93 6.55 6.88 -18.20
N ILE A 94 6.67 6.37 -19.43
CA ILE A 94 5.78 6.75 -20.53
C ILE A 94 4.33 6.47 -20.14
N ALA A 95 4.00 5.26 -19.67
CA ALA A 95 2.65 4.90 -19.26
C ALA A 95 2.10 5.74 -18.10
N LEU A 96 2.96 6.18 -17.16
CA LEU A 96 2.56 7.09 -16.08
C LEU A 96 2.20 8.48 -16.61
N THR A 97 3.01 9.03 -17.52
CA THR A 97 2.83 10.38 -18.06
C THR A 97 1.79 10.45 -19.18
N TRP A 98 1.59 9.35 -19.91
CA TRP A 98 0.78 9.30 -21.11
C TRP A 98 -0.70 9.54 -20.78
N ASN A 99 -1.31 10.47 -21.49
CA ASN A 99 -2.75 10.71 -21.45
C ASN A 99 -3.39 10.06 -22.69
N PRO A 100 -4.14 8.95 -22.54
CA PRO A 100 -4.77 8.31 -23.68
C PRO A 100 -5.82 9.25 -24.29
N GLN A 101 -5.73 9.44 -25.61
CA GLN A 101 -6.71 10.23 -26.36
C GLN A 101 -8.03 9.47 -26.47
N GLY A 102 -9.15 10.17 -26.27
CA GLY A 102 -10.51 9.60 -26.37
C GLY A 102 -11.35 9.75 -25.11
N ALA A 103 -12.67 9.59 -25.27
CA ALA A 103 -13.63 9.68 -24.17
C ALA A 103 -13.76 8.33 -23.44
N ARG A 104 -13.73 8.36 -22.09
CA ARG A 104 -14.12 7.20 -21.29
C ARG A 104 -15.62 6.97 -21.42
N LYS A 105 -16.05 5.69 -21.39
CA LYS A 105 -17.47 5.33 -21.36
C LYS A 105 -18.17 6.08 -20.21
N LYS A 106 -19.36 6.63 -20.49
CA LYS A 106 -20.22 7.28 -19.49
C LYS A 106 -20.60 6.28 -18.40
N GLY A 107 -20.66 6.73 -17.14
CA GLY A 107 -20.99 5.90 -15.97
C GLY A 107 -19.89 5.94 -14.89
N ARG A 108 -19.61 4.79 -14.25
CA ARG A 108 -18.55 4.64 -13.24
C ARG A 108 -17.38 3.80 -13.80
N PRO A 109 -16.44 4.39 -14.58
CA PRO A 109 -15.23 3.70 -15.01
C PRO A 109 -14.49 3.08 -13.82
N GLN A 110 -13.90 1.90 -14.04
CA GLN A 110 -13.02 1.32 -13.04
C GLN A 110 -11.80 2.23 -12.84
N GLY A 111 -11.46 2.50 -11.58
CA GLY A 111 -10.22 3.21 -11.24
C GLY A 111 -9.01 2.41 -11.69
N THR A 112 -7.93 3.12 -12.03
CA THR A 112 -6.66 2.55 -12.45
C THR A 112 -5.63 2.66 -11.32
N TRP A 113 -4.49 1.98 -11.45
CA TRP A 113 -3.35 2.19 -10.55
C TRP A 113 -2.95 3.68 -10.47
N ARG A 114 -2.90 4.36 -11.62
CA ARG A 114 -2.61 5.80 -11.71
C ARG A 114 -3.62 6.63 -10.92
N THR A 115 -4.90 6.26 -10.94
CA THR A 115 -5.93 6.94 -10.15
C THR A 115 -5.69 6.79 -8.65
N SER A 116 -5.30 5.60 -8.19
CA SER A 116 -4.96 5.37 -6.77
C SER A 116 -3.74 6.20 -6.36
N VAL A 117 -2.68 6.20 -7.17
CA VAL A 117 -1.47 7.00 -6.92
C VAL A 117 -1.79 8.50 -6.92
N GLU A 118 -2.63 8.96 -7.84
CA GLU A 118 -3.02 10.37 -7.92
C GLU A 118 -3.81 10.80 -6.68
N SER A 119 -4.74 9.98 -6.20
CA SER A 119 -5.47 10.25 -4.95
C SER A 119 -4.52 10.32 -3.75
N GLU A 120 -3.59 9.38 -3.62
CA GLU A 120 -2.59 9.39 -2.52
C GLU A 120 -1.60 10.57 -2.64
N ARG A 121 -1.25 10.96 -3.88
CA ARG A 121 -0.43 12.15 -4.13
C ARG A 121 -1.14 13.41 -3.62
N VAL A 122 -2.42 13.57 -3.95
CA VAL A 122 -3.24 14.69 -3.49
C VAL A 122 -3.33 14.72 -1.96
N GLU A 123 -3.54 13.55 -1.33
CA GLU A 123 -3.52 13.41 0.13
C GLU A 123 -2.17 13.81 0.74
N SER A 124 -1.05 13.47 0.09
CA SER A 124 0.29 13.87 0.54
C SER A 124 0.61 15.36 0.36
N GLY A 125 -0.23 16.11 -0.35
CA GLY A 125 -0.02 17.54 -0.64
C GLY A 125 1.15 17.86 -1.57
N LYS A 126 1.75 16.86 -2.23
CA LYS A 126 2.92 17.04 -3.11
C LYS A 126 2.56 17.13 -4.58
N THR A 127 3.20 18.03 -5.31
CA THR A 127 3.12 18.09 -6.78
C THR A 127 3.97 16.99 -7.44
N TRP A 128 3.69 16.69 -8.71
CA TRP A 128 4.49 15.73 -9.48
C TRP A 128 5.96 16.16 -9.63
N ASN A 129 6.23 17.46 -9.72
CA ASN A 129 7.59 17.99 -9.82
C ASN A 129 8.38 17.79 -8.52
N GLU A 130 7.76 18.07 -7.38
CA GLU A 130 8.36 17.81 -6.06
C GLU A 130 8.61 16.33 -5.85
N LEU A 131 7.65 15.46 -6.20
CA LEU A 131 7.86 14.01 -6.12
C LEU A 131 9.00 13.54 -7.02
N ASN A 132 9.10 14.08 -8.23
CA ASN A 132 10.17 13.72 -9.16
C ASN A 132 11.55 14.13 -8.64
N TRP A 133 11.66 15.32 -8.04
CA TRP A 133 12.89 15.80 -7.40
C TRP A 133 13.24 14.96 -6.17
N LEU A 134 12.27 14.75 -5.27
CA LEU A 134 12.44 13.96 -4.05
C LEU A 134 12.79 12.50 -4.34
N ALA A 135 12.27 11.94 -5.44
CA ALA A 135 12.54 10.56 -5.83
C ALA A 135 13.99 10.34 -6.28
N GLN A 136 14.72 11.37 -6.72
CA GLN A 136 16.12 11.23 -7.15
C GLN A 136 17.02 10.86 -5.97
N ASP A 137 16.79 11.47 -4.81
CA ASP A 137 17.46 11.07 -3.57
C ASP A 137 16.76 9.83 -2.97
N ARG A 138 17.46 8.69 -2.98
CA ARG A 138 16.92 7.43 -2.45
C ARG A 138 16.71 7.45 -0.95
N CYS A 139 17.52 8.21 -0.21
CA CYS A 139 17.41 8.32 1.24
C CYS A 139 16.22 9.19 1.62
N GLU A 140 16.08 10.37 1.00
CA GLU A 140 14.95 11.26 1.23
C GLU A 140 13.63 10.62 0.76
N TRP A 141 13.62 9.94 -0.39
CA TRP A 141 12.46 9.16 -0.82
C TRP A 141 12.07 8.10 0.21
N ARG A 142 13.04 7.37 0.77
CA ARG A 142 12.77 6.33 1.78
C ARG A 142 12.19 6.93 3.06
N LYS A 143 12.70 8.07 3.52
CA LYS A 143 12.17 8.80 4.68
C LYS A 143 10.74 9.28 4.44
N PHE A 144 10.50 9.91 3.29
CA PHE A 144 9.18 10.39 2.89
C PHE A 144 8.14 9.27 2.83
N VAL A 145 8.45 8.16 2.15
CA VAL A 145 7.55 7.00 2.08
C VAL A 145 7.35 6.37 3.46
N GLY A 146 8.36 6.39 4.32
CA GLY A 146 8.24 5.97 5.71
C GLY A 146 7.23 6.80 6.50
N ALA A 147 7.32 8.14 6.38
CA ALA A 147 6.42 9.07 7.05
C ALA A 147 4.98 8.98 6.53
N LEU A 148 4.81 8.88 5.20
CA LEU A 148 3.50 8.77 4.54
C LEU A 148 2.71 7.52 4.99
N CYS A 149 3.40 6.43 5.33
CA CYS A 149 2.77 5.23 5.86
C CYS A 149 2.53 5.27 7.38
N ALA A 150 3.17 6.18 8.12
CA ALA A 150 2.98 6.32 9.56
C ALA A 150 1.86 7.32 9.94
N GLN A 151 1.40 8.13 8.98
CA GLN A 151 0.37 9.16 9.20
C GLN A 151 -1.07 8.61 9.28
N GLU A 152 -1.32 7.37 8.89
CA GLU A 152 -2.68 6.77 8.90
C GLU A 152 -3.12 6.20 10.27
N ASP A 153 -2.27 6.27 11.30
CA ASP A 153 -2.55 5.72 12.64
C ASP A 153 -3.43 6.61 13.55
N TYR A 154 -3.80 7.81 13.08
CA TYR A 154 -4.55 8.83 13.85
C TYR A 154 -5.92 9.21 13.25
N GLY A 155 -6.57 8.30 12.53
CA GLY A 155 -7.89 8.50 11.91
C GLY A 155 -8.97 7.57 12.42
#